data_AF-A0A2H9VNR7-F1
#
_entry.id   AF-A0A2H9VNR7-F1
#
_cell.length_a   1.000
_cell.length_b   1.000
_cell.length_c   1.000
_cell.angle_alpha   90.00
_cell.angle_beta   90.00
_cell.angle_gamma   90.00
#
_symmetry.space_group_name_H-M   'P 1'
#
loop_
_entity.id
_entity.type
_entity.pdbx_description
1 polymer ?
#
loop_
_entity_poly.entity_id
_entity_poly.type
_entity_poly.pdbx_seq_one_letter_code
_entity_poly.pdbx_strand_id
1 'polypeptide(L)'
;MIKISQKTKDAIWWMIISVDYNYSRISIADHELGEDALTLWLEDKHDFKNTLEECLELNIPFKQLAKVIRAEGLNSYEGTKIHPRKGFIYKTRIEINEPIRWYKEDATLTEQQWLRETVVKILLTQLVENEVADTEIKYAI
;
A
#
# COMPACT_ATOMS: atom_id res chain seq x y z
N MET A 1 -7.43 -1.53 -5.95
CA MET A 1 -6.46 -2.61 -6.26
C MET A 1 -5.16 -2.02 -6.77
N ILE A 2 -4.04 -2.44 -6.19
CA ILE A 2 -2.69 -2.06 -6.65
C ILE A 2 -2.34 -3.02 -7.81
N LYS A 3 -2.03 -2.44 -8.96
CA LYS A 3 -1.63 -3.17 -10.16
C LYS A 3 -0.12 -3.41 -10.12
N ILE A 4 0.26 -4.67 -10.03
CA ILE A 4 1.65 -5.12 -10.12
C ILE A 4 1.81 -6.12 -11.27
N SER A 5 3.03 -6.27 -11.77
CA SER A 5 3.35 -7.23 -12.83
C SER A 5 3.15 -8.67 -12.33
N GLN A 6 2.88 -9.62 -13.23
CA GLN A 6 2.76 -11.03 -12.84
C GLN A 6 4.03 -11.55 -12.15
N LYS A 7 5.22 -11.19 -12.66
CA LYS A 7 6.50 -11.50 -12.02
C LYS A 7 6.56 -11.04 -10.56
N THR A 8 6.08 -9.83 -10.28
CA THR A 8 6.02 -9.29 -8.92
C THR A 8 5.02 -10.06 -8.07
N LYS A 9 3.85 -10.43 -8.61
CA LYS A 9 2.87 -11.26 -7.91
C LYS A 9 3.48 -12.60 -7.52
N ASP A 10 4.13 -13.28 -8.46
CA ASP A 10 4.75 -14.58 -8.24
C ASP A 10 5.83 -14.48 -7.14
N ALA A 11 6.64 -13.42 -7.16
CA ALA A 11 7.67 -13.20 -6.15
C ALA A 11 7.09 -12.95 -4.74
N ILE A 12 6.02 -12.14 -4.64
CA ILE A 12 5.32 -11.93 -3.36
C ILE A 12 4.65 -13.24 -2.91
N TRP A 13 4.10 -14.03 -3.83
CA TRP A 13 3.49 -15.31 -3.51
C TRP A 13 4.51 -16.30 -2.94
N TRP A 14 5.71 -16.37 -3.52
CA TRP A 14 6.80 -17.16 -2.95
C TRP A 14 7.19 -16.70 -1.55
N MET A 15 7.21 -15.39 -1.31
CA MET A 15 7.45 -14.84 0.02
C MET A 15 6.35 -15.23 1.01
N ILE A 16 5.08 -15.18 0.59
CA ILE A 16 3.94 -15.62 1.40
C ILE A 16 4.09 -17.10 1.80
N ILE A 17 4.47 -17.96 0.85
CA ILE A 17 4.72 -19.38 1.11
C ILE A 17 5.91 -19.56 2.05
N SER A 18 7.02 -18.82 1.86
CA SER A 18 8.23 -18.98 2.69
C SER A 18 8.00 -18.59 4.14
N VAL A 19 7.08 -17.67 4.42
CA VAL A 19 6.69 -17.29 5.79
C VAL A 19 5.57 -18.16 6.38
N ASP A 20 5.20 -19.25 5.70
CA ASP A 20 4.12 -20.17 6.10
C ASP A 20 2.77 -19.44 6.27
N TYR A 21 2.44 -18.57 5.31
CA TYR A 21 1.21 -17.75 5.30
C TYR A 21 1.03 -16.82 6.50
N ASN A 22 2.01 -16.72 7.40
CA ASN A 22 2.01 -15.79 8.51
C ASN A 22 2.48 -14.40 8.04
N TYR A 23 1.57 -13.62 7.44
CA TYR A 23 1.86 -12.29 6.89
C TYR A 23 2.47 -11.30 7.88
N SER A 24 2.25 -11.50 9.19
CA SER A 24 2.84 -10.64 10.23
C SER A 24 4.38 -10.72 10.28
N ARG A 25 4.95 -11.77 9.68
CA ARG A 25 6.40 -11.95 9.50
C ARG A 25 6.97 -11.16 8.33
N ILE A 26 6.16 -10.72 7.37
CA ILE A 26 6.63 -9.89 6.27
C ILE A 26 6.81 -8.46 6.78
N SER A 27 8.03 -7.95 6.73
CA SER A 27 8.38 -6.57 7.10
C SER A 27 8.99 -5.80 5.95
N ILE A 28 8.94 -4.47 6.06
CA ILE A 28 9.69 -3.56 5.21
C ILE A 28 11.08 -3.40 5.86
N ALA A 29 12.11 -3.90 5.19
CA ALA A 29 13.51 -3.75 5.58
C ALA A 29 13.97 -2.30 5.40
N ASP A 30 13.64 -1.72 4.24
CA ASP A 30 13.92 -0.33 3.92
C ASP A 30 12.95 0.21 2.86
N HIS A 31 13.02 1.51 2.59
CA HIS A 31 12.21 2.20 1.60
C HIS A 31 12.96 3.38 0.99
N GLU A 32 12.67 3.64 -0.28
CA GLU A 32 13.20 4.79 -0.99
C GLU A 32 12.07 5.46 -1.78
N LEU A 33 12.03 6.79 -1.70
CA LEU A 33 11.12 7.58 -2.52
C LEU A 33 11.88 8.14 -3.73
N GLY A 34 11.71 7.49 -4.87
CA GLY A 34 12.31 7.92 -6.14
C GLY A 34 11.58 9.10 -6.79
N GLU A 35 11.84 9.29 -8.08
CA GLU A 35 11.20 10.36 -8.86
C GLU A 35 9.72 10.06 -9.19
N ASP A 36 9.39 8.80 -9.46
CA ASP A 36 8.07 8.38 -9.95
C ASP A 36 7.43 7.20 -9.18
N ALA A 37 8.19 6.57 -8.28
CA ALA A 37 7.76 5.42 -7.51
C ALA A 37 8.29 5.43 -6.07
N LEU A 38 7.56 4.73 -5.20
CA LEU A 38 8.01 4.34 -3.87
C LEU A 38 8.54 2.91 -3.96
N THR A 39 9.81 2.73 -3.64
CA THR A 39 10.45 1.41 -3.57
C THR A 39 10.41 0.93 -2.13
N LEU A 40 9.97 -0.31 -1.93
CA LEU A 40 9.99 -1.00 -0.65
C LEU A 40 10.79 -2.28 -0.78
N TRP A 41 11.70 -2.54 0.15
CA TRP A 41 12.41 -3.81 0.25
C TRP A 41 11.73 -4.63 1.33
N LEU A 42 11.20 -5.81 0.97
CA LEU A 42 10.51 -6.69 1.91
C LEU A 42 11.40 -7.87 2.32
N GLU A 43 11.29 -8.25 3.58
CA GLU A 43 11.97 -9.42 4.16
C GLU A 43 11.09 -10.16 5.17
N ASP A 44 11.54 -11.34 5.59
CA ASP A 44 10.95 -12.10 6.69
C ASP A 44 11.65 -11.72 8.00
N LYS A 45 10.88 -11.32 9.02
CA LYS A 45 11.38 -11.01 10.37
C LYS A 45 12.15 -12.14 11.04
N HIS A 46 11.99 -13.38 10.58
CA HIS A 46 12.73 -14.54 11.10
C HIS A 46 13.97 -14.89 10.25
N ASP A 47 14.16 -14.24 9.11
CA ASP A 47 15.26 -14.45 8.17
C ASP A 47 15.70 -13.09 7.59
N PHE A 48 16.22 -12.24 8.48
CA PHE A 48 16.73 -10.92 8.13
C PHE A 48 17.85 -11.03 7.11
N LYS A 49 17.78 -10.19 6.08
CA LYS A 49 18.79 -10.18 5.02
C LYS A 49 20.00 -9.34 5.43
N ASN A 50 21.18 -9.74 4.93
CA ASN A 50 22.40 -9.00 5.22
C ASN A 50 22.53 -7.78 4.32
N THR A 51 21.91 -7.81 3.13
CA THR A 51 21.90 -6.69 2.18
C THR A 51 20.53 -6.52 1.52
N LEU A 52 20.25 -5.30 1.02
CA LEU A 52 18.96 -4.98 0.38
C LEU A 52 18.74 -5.75 -0.93
N GLU A 53 19.79 -6.16 -1.62
CA GLU A 53 19.71 -6.94 -2.86
C GLU A 53 19.14 -8.35 -2.64
N GLU A 54 19.18 -8.85 -1.40
CA GLU A 54 18.57 -10.13 -1.01
C GLU A 54 17.08 -9.98 -0.63
N CYS A 55 16.61 -8.75 -0.43
CA CYS A 55 15.21 -8.45 -0.12
C CYS A 55 14.34 -8.47 -1.38
N LEU A 56 13.04 -8.69 -1.21
CA LEU A 56 12.09 -8.55 -2.30
C LEU A 56 11.81 -7.07 -2.56
N GLU A 57 12.31 -6.56 -3.69
CA GLU A 57 12.07 -5.19 -4.12
C GLU A 57 10.67 -5.01 -4.74
N LEU A 58 9.91 -4.06 -4.19
CA LEU A 58 8.59 -3.66 -4.67
C LEU A 58 8.57 -2.19 -5.09
N ASN A 59 8.35 -1.97 -6.38
CA ASN A 59 8.17 -0.64 -6.95
C ASN A 59 6.68 -0.29 -7.05
N ILE A 60 6.25 0.75 -6.33
CA ILE A 60 4.87 1.23 -6.32
C ILE A 60 4.81 2.59 -7.03
N PRO A 61 4.26 2.66 -8.24
CA PRO A 61 4.17 3.92 -8.96
C PRO A 61 3.34 4.95 -8.18
N PHE A 62 3.74 6.22 -8.21
CA PHE A 62 3.05 7.30 -7.51
C PHE A 62 1.57 7.40 -7.84
N LYS A 63 1.19 7.10 -9.10
CA LYS A 63 -0.22 7.03 -9.50
C LYS A 63 -1.04 6.04 -8.66
N GLN A 64 -0.42 4.95 -8.21
CA GLN A 64 -1.05 3.93 -7.38
C GLN A 64 -0.98 4.30 -5.91
N LEU A 65 0.18 4.79 -5.44
CA LEU A 65 0.34 5.29 -4.08
C LEU A 65 -0.68 6.40 -3.78
N ALA A 66 -0.86 7.34 -4.71
CA ALA A 66 -1.84 8.42 -4.61
C ALA A 66 -3.29 7.92 -4.59
N LYS A 67 -3.58 6.72 -5.10
CA LYS A 67 -4.91 6.11 -4.95
C LYS A 67 -5.11 5.54 -3.55
N VAL A 68 -4.07 4.90 -2.99
CA VAL A 68 -4.11 4.37 -1.63
C VAL A 68 -4.31 5.52 -0.64
N ILE A 69 -3.49 6.56 -0.72
CA ILE A 69 -3.60 7.74 0.16
C ILE A 69 -5.02 8.34 0.14
N ARG A 70 -5.61 8.52 -1.05
CA ARG A 70 -6.98 9.06 -1.18
C ARG A 70 -8.05 8.11 -0.65
N ALA A 71 -7.90 6.79 -0.88
CA ALA A 71 -8.85 5.78 -0.42
C ALA A 71 -8.88 5.73 1.11
N GLU A 72 -7.69 5.69 1.73
CA GLU A 72 -7.50 5.71 3.18
C GLU A 72 -7.78 7.10 3.79
N GLY A 73 -7.90 8.14 2.96
CA GLY A 73 -8.22 9.50 3.41
C GLY A 73 -7.08 10.20 4.15
N LEU A 74 -5.85 9.70 4.04
CA LEU A 74 -4.70 10.17 4.83
C LEU A 74 -4.31 11.63 4.51
N ASN A 75 -4.54 12.08 3.27
CA ASN A 75 -4.29 13.45 2.86
C ASN A 75 -5.48 14.39 3.11
N SER A 76 -6.42 14.02 3.97
CA SER A 76 -7.65 14.78 4.19
C SER A 76 -8.15 14.67 5.63
N TYR A 77 -8.98 15.62 6.05
CA TYR A 77 -9.71 15.55 7.31
C TYR A 77 -11.21 15.75 7.10
N GLU A 78 -12.02 15.27 8.05
CA GLU A 78 -13.46 15.52 8.04
C GLU A 78 -13.73 16.97 8.46
N GLY A 79 -14.44 17.71 7.61
CA GLY A 79 -14.82 19.08 7.87
C GLY A 79 -16.24 19.38 7.39
N THR A 80 -16.65 20.63 7.52
CA THR A 80 -17.97 21.10 7.10
C THR A 80 -17.84 22.21 6.08
N LYS A 81 -18.65 22.15 5.02
CA LYS A 81 -18.80 23.25 4.04
C LYS A 81 -20.22 23.78 4.05
N ILE A 82 -20.36 25.05 3.70
CA ILE A 82 -21.67 25.69 3.50
C ILE A 82 -21.97 25.69 2.01
N HIS A 83 -23.17 25.25 1.62
CA HIS A 83 -23.59 25.32 0.23
C HIS A 83 -23.69 26.79 -0.21
N PRO A 84 -22.93 27.24 -1.23
CA PRO A 84 -22.73 28.67 -1.54
C PRO A 84 -24.02 29.42 -1.86
N ARG A 85 -25.04 28.72 -2.38
CA ARG A 85 -26.35 29.32 -2.73
C ARG A 85 -27.50 28.99 -1.79
N LYS A 86 -27.40 27.90 -1.01
CA LYS A 86 -28.53 27.32 -0.26
C LYS A 86 -28.32 27.38 1.26
N GLY A 87 -27.14 27.76 1.71
CA GLY A 87 -26.85 28.05 3.13
C GLY A 87 -26.81 26.84 4.06
N PHE A 88 -27.17 25.63 3.61
CA PHE A 88 -27.08 24.45 4.48
C PHE A 88 -25.63 23.97 4.61
N ILE A 89 -25.31 23.49 5.82
CA ILE A 89 -24.02 22.93 6.19
C ILE A 89 -24.02 21.44 5.88
N TYR A 90 -22.96 20.94 5.24
CA TYR A 90 -22.77 19.52 4.98
C TYR A 90 -21.35 19.08 5.33
N LYS A 91 -21.22 17.83 5.76
CA LYS A 91 -19.93 17.18 6.01
C LYS A 91 -19.26 16.81 4.70
N THR A 92 -17.96 17.02 4.63
CA THR A 92 -17.12 16.66 3.48
C THR A 92 -15.71 16.34 3.93
N ARG A 93 -14.95 15.62 3.11
CA ARG A 93 -13.50 15.56 3.25
C ARG A 93 -12.90 16.86 2.70
N ILE A 94 -11.98 17.46 3.45
CA ILE A 94 -11.20 18.61 3.03
C ILE A 94 -9.77 18.12 2.84
N GLU A 95 -9.28 18.22 1.62
CA GLU A 95 -7.91 17.82 1.28
C GLU A 95 -6.91 18.79 1.91
N ILE A 96 -5.88 18.24 2.54
CA ILE A 96 -4.73 18.98 3.09
C ILE A 96 -3.83 19.38 1.93
N ASN A 97 -3.46 18.41 1.10
CA ASN A 97 -2.61 18.58 -0.07
C ASN A 97 -2.78 17.40 -1.05
N GLU A 98 -2.28 17.54 -2.26
CA GLU A 98 -2.24 16.44 -3.23
C GLU A 98 -1.47 15.25 -2.65
N PRO A 99 -1.90 13.99 -2.85
CA PRO A 99 -1.40 12.84 -2.08
C PRO A 99 0.10 12.67 -1.98
N ILE A 100 0.80 12.80 -3.12
CA ILE A 100 2.26 12.62 -3.14
C ILE A 100 2.96 13.81 -2.49
N ARG A 101 2.39 15.00 -2.63
CA ARG A 101 2.91 16.20 -1.98
C ARG A 101 2.69 16.12 -0.47
N TRP A 102 1.51 15.69 -0.03
CA TRP A 102 1.23 15.37 1.36
C TRP A 102 2.26 14.38 1.92
N TYR A 103 2.51 13.27 1.22
CA TYR A 103 3.49 12.27 1.69
C TYR A 103 4.91 12.84 1.84
N LYS A 104 5.32 13.75 0.95
CA LYS A 104 6.67 14.35 0.94
C LYS A 104 6.85 15.48 1.93
N GLU A 105 5.85 16.35 2.05
CA GLU A 105 6.00 17.67 2.71
C GLU A 105 5.22 17.76 4.03
N ASP A 106 4.09 17.05 4.14
CA ASP A 106 3.13 17.25 5.25
C ASP A 106 3.07 16.06 6.21
N ALA A 107 3.25 14.83 5.70
CA ALA A 107 3.13 13.60 6.47
C ALA A 107 4.29 13.44 7.45
N THR A 108 3.97 13.18 8.71
CA THR A 108 4.93 12.78 9.73
C THR A 108 5.59 11.44 9.39
N LEU A 109 6.76 11.15 9.97
CA LEU A 109 7.45 9.87 9.78
C LEU A 109 6.54 8.67 10.10
N THR A 110 5.71 8.79 11.14
CA THR A 110 4.74 7.79 11.55
C THR A 110 3.66 7.58 10.49
N GLU A 111 3.08 8.66 9.96
CA GLU A 111 2.06 8.55 8.90
C GLU A 111 2.65 7.99 7.61
N GLN A 112 3.89 8.35 7.28
CA GLN A 112 4.59 7.78 6.14
C GLN A 112 4.81 6.27 6.35
N GLN A 113 5.23 5.84 7.54
CA GLN A 113 5.37 4.42 7.88
C GLN A 113 4.05 3.68 7.77
N TRP A 114 2.97 4.21 8.34
CA TRP A 114 1.64 3.62 8.25
C TRP A 114 1.17 3.47 6.81
N LEU A 115 1.44 4.46 5.95
CA LEU A 115 1.12 4.33 4.53
C LEU A 115 1.88 3.14 3.91
N ARG A 116 3.19 3.01 4.15
CA ARG A 116 3.98 1.91 3.58
C ARG A 116 3.46 0.55 4.06
N GLU A 117 3.19 0.41 5.34
CA GLU A 117 2.61 -0.81 5.93
C GLU A 117 1.23 -1.11 5.34
N THR A 118 0.40 -0.09 5.15
CA THR A 118 -0.93 -0.22 4.54
C THR A 118 -0.83 -0.68 3.09
N VAL A 119 0.13 -0.16 2.33
CA VAL A 119 0.37 -0.60 0.94
C VAL A 119 0.75 -2.08 0.90
N VAL A 120 1.68 -2.52 1.75
CA VAL A 120 2.08 -3.94 1.83
C VAL A 120 0.89 -4.80 2.21
N LYS A 121 0.12 -4.41 3.24
CA LYS A 121 -1.08 -5.13 3.66
C LYS A 121 -2.09 -5.27 2.52
N ILE A 122 -2.37 -4.19 1.80
CA ILE A 122 -3.28 -4.18 0.65
C ILE A 122 -2.80 -5.14 -0.45
N LEU A 123 -1.50 -5.18 -0.73
CA LEU A 123 -0.92 -6.10 -1.73
C LEU A 123 -1.06 -7.56 -1.30
N LEU A 124 -0.72 -7.88 -0.04
CA LEU A 124 -0.81 -9.23 0.49
C LEU A 124 -2.26 -9.72 0.49
N THR A 125 -3.21 -8.90 0.98
CA THR A 125 -4.64 -9.23 0.94
C THR A 125 -5.12 -9.50 -0.48
N GLN A 126 -4.76 -8.65 -1.44
CA GLN A 126 -5.17 -8.83 -2.84
C GLN A 126 -4.67 -10.12 -3.45
N LEU A 127 -3.44 -10.54 -3.14
CA LEU A 127 -2.89 -11.78 -3.68
C LEU A 127 -3.60 -13.00 -3.11
N VAL A 128 -3.84 -13.00 -1.80
CA VAL A 128 -4.54 -14.10 -1.12
C VAL A 128 -5.96 -14.23 -1.62
N GLU A 129 -6.72 -13.13 -1.68
CA GLU A 129 -8.11 -13.16 -2.13
C GLU A 129 -8.26 -13.61 -3.59
N ASN A 130 -7.35 -13.19 -4.47
CA ASN A 130 -7.39 -13.59 -5.88
C ASN A 130 -6.97 -15.05 -6.10
N GLU A 131 -5.95 -15.55 -5.37
CA GLU A 131 -5.53 -16.95 -5.49
C GLU A 131 -6.57 -17.92 -4.89
N VAL A 132 -7.24 -17.53 -3.80
CA VAL A 132 -8.37 -18.29 -3.25
C VAL A 132 -9.51 -18.35 -4.25
N ALA A 133 -9.86 -17.22 -4.89
CA ALA A 133 -10.90 -17.16 -5.91
C ALA A 133 -10.56 -18.02 -7.15
N ASP A 134 -9.32 -17.99 -7.63
CA ASP A 134 -8.87 -18.83 -8.76
C ASP A 134 -8.89 -20.32 -8.42
N THR A 135 -8.65 -20.67 -7.15
CA THR A 135 -8.70 -22.05 -6.67
C THR A 135 -10.14 -22.56 -6.60
N GLU A 136 -11.07 -21.77 -6.05
CA GLU A 136 -12.49 -22.13 -5.99
C GLU A 136 -13.11 -22.32 -7.38
N ILE A 137 -12.74 -21.48 -8.35
CA ILE A 137 -13.21 -21.61 -9.75
C ILE A 137 -12.68 -22.90 -10.40
N LYS A 138 -11.44 -23.32 -10.11
CA LYS A 138 -10.85 -24.53 -10.69
C LYS A 138 -11.49 -25.84 -10.19
N TYR A 139 -12.11 -25.84 -9.01
CA TYR A 139 -12.80 -27.01 -8.44
C TYR A 139 -14.32 -26.94 -8.55
N ALA A 140 -14.88 -25.87 -9.13
CA ALA A 140 -16.31 -25.69 -9.35
C ALA A 140 -16.78 -26.08 -10.77
N ILE A 141 -15.95 -26.78 -11.56
CA ILE A 141 -16.25 -27.23 -12.93
C ILE A 141 -16.20 -28.76 -13.01
#